data_AF-A0A3C0NZB3-F1
#
_entry.id   AF-A0A3C0NZB3-F1
#
_cell.length_a   1.000
_cell.length_b   1.000
_cell.length_c   1.000
_cell.angle_alpha   90.00
_cell.angle_beta   90.00
_cell.angle_gamma   90.00
#
_symmetry.space_group_name_H-M   'P 1'
#
loop_
_entity.id
_entity.type
_entity.pdbx_description
1 polymer ?
#
loop_
_entity_poly.entity_id
_entity_poly.type
_entity_poly.pdbx_seq_one_letter_code
_entity_poly.pdbx_strand_id
1 'polypeptide(L)'
;MEVWNNVFTQFNNDGKGNYETLKNKNIDTGMGLERLAVVVQDVDSIFDVDTIQALRNRVSEIAGKEYHTDPNADISIRLITDHIRSATFMISDGIMPSNEGRGYVLRRLIRRAARHGRILGINHVFLADLAQTVIEGS
;
A
#
# COMPACT_ATOMS: atom_id res chain seq x y z
N MET A 1 10.25 14.61 -0.76
CA MET A 1 9.32 13.63 -0.17
C MET A 1 9.13 13.98 1.30
N GLU A 2 7.89 14.01 1.80
CA GLU A 2 7.61 14.19 3.23
C GLU A 2 7.86 12.87 3.97
N VAL A 3 8.71 12.89 5.00
CA VAL A 3 9.13 11.69 5.75
C VAL A 3 8.50 11.65 7.14
N TRP A 4 8.39 12.80 7.80
CA TRP A 4 7.92 12.91 9.18
C TRP A 4 7.03 14.14 9.36
N ASN A 5 5.87 13.93 9.97
CA ASN A 5 4.94 14.96 10.40
C ASN A 5 4.85 14.99 11.94
N ASN A 6 4.89 16.19 12.53
CA ASN A 6 4.72 16.42 13.96
C ASN A 6 3.54 17.36 14.19
N VAL A 7 2.45 16.81 14.72
CA VAL A 7 1.22 17.53 15.02
C VAL A 7 1.20 17.93 16.49
N PHE A 8 1.10 19.23 16.73
CA PHE A 8 0.86 19.77 18.05
C PHE A 8 -0.64 19.93 18.25
N THR A 9 -1.28 18.95 18.86
CA THR A 9 -2.74 18.94 19.07
C THR A 9 -3.09 19.91 20.19
N GLN A 10 -3.48 21.12 19.79
CA GLN A 10 -3.75 22.24 20.69
C GLN A 10 -5.22 22.64 20.74
N PHE A 11 -5.99 22.32 19.69
CA PHE A 11 -7.35 22.79 19.51
C PHE A 11 -8.31 21.65 19.19
N ASN A 12 -9.57 21.81 19.62
CA ASN A 12 -10.69 20.98 19.22
C ASN A 12 -11.57 21.75 18.22
N ASN A 13 -11.84 21.16 17.05
CA ASN A 13 -12.71 21.73 16.04
C ASN A 13 -14.15 21.29 16.29
N ASP A 14 -15.08 22.24 16.39
CA ASP A 14 -16.51 21.97 16.59
C ASP A 14 -17.28 21.58 15.31
N GLY A 15 -16.60 21.53 14.17
CA GLY A 15 -17.16 21.28 12.85
C GLY A 15 -17.84 22.49 12.20
N LYS A 16 -17.84 23.65 12.87
CA LYS A 16 -18.41 24.93 12.39
C LYS A 16 -17.32 25.99 12.16
N GLY A 17 -16.05 25.60 12.25
CA GLY A 17 -14.91 26.49 12.05
C GLY A 17 -14.45 27.20 13.32
N ASN A 18 -15.02 26.88 14.49
CA ASN A 18 -14.50 27.37 15.77
C ASN A 18 -13.48 26.36 16.34
N TYR A 19 -12.44 26.91 16.97
CA TYR A 19 -11.33 26.13 17.52
C TYR A 19 -11.13 26.50 18.99
N GLU A 20 -11.60 25.63 19.89
CA GLU A 20 -11.40 25.81 21.33
C GLU A 20 -10.08 25.18 21.76
N THR A 21 -9.38 25.81 22.70
CA THR A 21 -8.12 25.26 23.22
C THR A 21 -8.40 24.02 24.06
N LEU A 22 -7.67 22.94 23.82
CA LEU A 22 -7.77 21.72 24.61
C LEU A 22 -7.27 21.95 26.04
N LYS A 23 -7.99 21.40 27.01
CA LYS A 23 -7.57 21.39 28.42
C LYS A 23 -6.21 20.68 28.60
N ASN A 24 -6.03 19.56 27.89
CA ASN A 24 -4.79 18.79 27.87
C ASN A 24 -4.27 18.74 26.43
N LYS A 25 -3.10 19.34 26.19
CA LYS A 25 -2.43 19.32 24.89
C LYS A 25 -1.61 18.04 24.75
N ASN A 26 -1.45 17.57 23.51
CA ASN A 26 -0.61 16.42 23.22
C ASN A 26 0.21 16.64 21.94
N ILE A 27 1.12 15.69 21.68
CA ILE A 27 1.90 15.63 20.46
C ILE A 27 1.53 14.31 19.77
N ASP A 28 1.22 14.39 18.49
CA ASP A 28 1.02 13.24 17.61
C ASP A 28 2.09 13.30 16.52
N THR A 29 2.81 12.19 16.31
CA THR A 29 3.89 12.15 15.31
C THR A 29 3.68 10.97 14.39
N GLY A 30 3.79 11.21 13.09
CA GLY A 30 3.71 10.16 12.07
C GLY A 30 4.94 10.18 11.18
N MET A 31 5.63 9.04 11.08
CA MET A 31 6.74 8.86 10.16
C MET A 31 6.47 7.60 9.33
N GLY A 32 6.41 7.76 8.00
CA GLY A 32 6.15 6.63 7.10
C GLY A 32 7.39 5.73 7.03
N LEU A 33 7.29 4.49 7.52
CA LEU A 33 8.41 3.56 7.58
C LEU A 33 9.06 3.34 6.21
N GLU A 34 8.26 3.10 5.19
CA GLU A 34 8.73 2.89 3.82
C GLU A 34 9.41 4.13 3.27
N ARG A 35 8.90 5.33 3.56
CA ARG A 35 9.49 6.59 3.09
C ARG A 35 10.81 6.89 3.79
N LEU A 36 10.92 6.57 5.08
CA LEU A 36 12.19 6.62 5.79
C LEU A 36 13.18 5.62 5.16
N ALA A 37 12.74 4.39 4.90
CA ALA A 37 13.56 3.36 4.29
C ALA A 37 14.09 3.77 2.91
N VAL A 38 13.27 4.44 2.08
CA VAL A 38 13.72 5.03 0.80
C VAL A 38 14.95 5.93 0.99
N VAL A 39 14.91 6.81 1.99
CA VAL A 39 16.02 7.73 2.29
C VAL A 39 17.23 7.00 2.87
N VAL A 40 17.02 6.05 3.77
CA VAL A 40 18.11 5.32 4.45
C VAL A 40 18.80 4.32 3.51
N GLN A 41 18.05 3.69 2.61
CA GLN A 41 18.57 2.72 1.64
C GLN A 41 19.08 3.38 0.34
N ASP A 42 18.93 4.70 0.20
CA ASP A 42 19.33 5.47 -1.00
C ASP A 42 18.70 4.93 -2.29
N VAL A 43 17.37 4.72 -2.28
CA VAL A 43 16.60 4.26 -3.43
C VAL A 43 15.61 5.31 -3.91
N ASP A 44 15.14 5.20 -5.16
CA ASP A 44 14.28 6.23 -5.77
C ASP A 44 12.79 6.08 -5.42
N SER A 45 12.36 4.90 -4.97
CA SER A 45 10.94 4.59 -4.74
C SER A 45 10.71 3.67 -3.55
N ILE A 46 9.52 3.78 -2.94
CA ILE A 46 9.06 2.82 -1.92
C ILE A 46 9.03 1.39 -2.45
N PHE A 47 8.86 1.21 -3.76
CA PHE A 47 8.83 -0.09 -4.41
C PHE A 47 10.22 -0.74 -4.60
N ASP A 48 11.27 0.03 -4.30
CA ASP A 48 12.67 -0.40 -4.39
C ASP A 48 13.28 -0.66 -3.00
N VAL A 49 12.54 -0.34 -1.94
CA VAL A 49 12.84 -0.74 -0.56
C VAL A 49 12.78 -2.27 -0.46
N ASP A 50 13.81 -2.87 0.13
CA ASP A 50 14.00 -4.33 0.29
C ASP A 50 12.70 -5.15 0.54
N THR A 51 11.93 -4.79 1.57
CA THR A 51 10.68 -5.47 1.96
C THR A 51 9.61 -5.45 0.88
N ILE A 52 9.51 -4.37 0.10
CA ILE A 52 8.54 -4.22 -0.99
C ILE A 52 9.11 -4.77 -2.30
N GLN A 53 10.42 -4.65 -2.49
CA GLN A 53 11.13 -5.09 -3.67
C GLN A 53 10.98 -6.60 -3.88
N ALA A 54 11.01 -7.40 -2.81
CA ALA A 54 10.79 -8.85 -2.89
C ALA A 54 9.41 -9.19 -3.49
N LEU A 55 8.34 -8.54 -3.00
CA LEU A 55 6.98 -8.71 -3.53
C LEU A 55 6.86 -8.19 -4.96
N ARG A 56 7.45 -7.02 -5.25
CA ARG A 56 7.50 -6.44 -6.61
C ARG A 56 8.14 -7.40 -7.60
N ASN A 57 9.29 -7.96 -7.25
CA ASN A 57 10.01 -8.92 -8.07
C ASN A 57 9.17 -10.16 -8.33
N ARG A 58 8.45 -10.66 -7.31
CA ARG A 58 7.52 -11.79 -7.49
C ARG A 58 6.39 -11.48 -8.47
N VAL A 59 5.84 -10.26 -8.44
CA VAL A 59 4.85 -9.81 -9.44
C VAL A 59 5.46 -9.80 -10.85
N SER A 60 6.67 -9.25 -10.98
CA SER A 60 7.44 -9.24 -12.24
C SER A 60 7.67 -10.64 -12.82
N GLU A 61 8.07 -11.60 -11.98
CA GLU A 61 8.28 -13.00 -12.36
C GLU A 61 6.99 -13.64 -12.89
N ILE A 62 5.88 -13.50 -12.15
CA ILE A 62 4.58 -14.07 -12.55
C ILE A 62 4.08 -13.42 -13.85
N ALA A 63 4.33 -12.12 -14.04
CA ALA A 63 3.97 -11.39 -15.24
C ALA A 63 4.87 -11.70 -16.45
N GLY A 64 6.07 -12.26 -16.22
CA GLY A 64 7.11 -12.35 -17.25
C GLY A 64 7.55 -10.98 -17.74
N LYS A 65 7.63 -9.99 -16.84
CA LYS A 65 7.96 -8.59 -17.15
C LYS A 65 9.08 -8.10 -16.25
N GLU A 66 10.09 -7.51 -16.86
CA GLU A 66 11.18 -6.85 -16.14
C GLU A 66 10.74 -5.45 -15.72
N TYR A 67 10.91 -5.13 -14.43
CA TYR A 67 10.60 -3.81 -13.90
C TYR A 67 11.66 -2.79 -14.33
N HIS A 68 11.28 -1.52 -14.52
CA HIS A 68 12.09 -0.43 -15.10
C HIS A 68 12.36 -0.52 -16.60
N THR A 69 11.71 -1.45 -17.32
CA THR A 69 11.87 -1.57 -18.79
C THR A 69 10.72 -0.94 -19.58
N ASP A 70 9.48 -1.06 -19.09
CA ASP A 70 8.28 -0.48 -19.69
C ASP A 70 7.49 0.29 -18.61
N PRO A 71 7.39 1.63 -18.71
CA PRO A 71 6.65 2.44 -17.75
C PRO A 71 5.19 2.00 -17.55
N ASN A 72 4.52 1.49 -18.59
CA ASN A 72 3.13 1.03 -18.47
C ASN A 72 3.03 -0.29 -17.69
N ALA A 73 4.00 -1.19 -17.90
CA ALA A 73 4.11 -2.41 -17.14
C ALA A 73 4.44 -2.10 -15.67
N ASP A 74 5.37 -1.19 -15.42
CA ASP A 74 5.77 -0.75 -14.08
C ASP A 74 4.59 -0.22 -13.26
N ILE A 75 3.72 0.60 -13.87
CA ILE A 75 2.50 1.08 -13.21
C ILE A 75 1.64 -0.10 -12.75
N SER A 76 1.47 -1.11 -13.59
CA SER A 76 0.66 -2.28 -13.25
C SER A 76 1.33 -3.14 -12.17
N ILE A 77 2.65 -3.33 -12.25
CA ILE A 77 3.45 -4.07 -11.25
C ILE A 77 3.34 -3.39 -9.88
N ARG A 78 3.57 -2.08 -9.79
CA ARG A 78 3.46 -1.28 -8.55
C ARG A 78 2.07 -1.38 -7.95
N LEU A 79 1.04 -1.28 -8.78
CA LEU A 79 -0.34 -1.32 -8.34
C LEU A 79 -0.70 -2.70 -7.76
N ILE A 80 -0.32 -3.78 -8.45
CA ILE A 80 -0.54 -5.14 -7.94
C ILE A 80 0.17 -5.32 -6.60
N THR A 81 1.45 -4.91 -6.52
CA THR A 81 2.29 -5.00 -5.31
C THR A 81 1.64 -4.31 -4.10
N ASP A 82 1.21 -3.05 -4.27
CA ASP A 82 0.56 -2.28 -3.21
C ASP A 82 -0.81 -2.87 -2.80
N HIS A 83 -1.62 -3.24 -3.79
CA HIS A 83 -2.98 -3.69 -3.52
C HIS A 83 -3.03 -5.09 -2.92
N ILE A 84 -2.12 -6.00 -3.29
CA ILE A 84 -2.09 -7.32 -2.68
C ILE A 84 -1.63 -7.25 -1.23
N ARG A 85 -0.60 -6.45 -0.92
CA ARG A 85 -0.18 -6.18 0.45
C ARG A 85 -1.34 -5.65 1.30
N SER A 86 -2.03 -4.61 0.80
CA SER A 86 -3.20 -4.05 1.48
C SER A 86 -4.31 -5.08 1.67
N ALA A 87 -4.64 -5.85 0.63
CA ALA A 87 -5.71 -6.86 0.70
C ALA A 87 -5.39 -7.98 1.69
N THR A 88 -4.14 -8.45 1.74
CA THR A 88 -3.70 -9.48 2.69
C THR A 88 -3.89 -9.02 4.14
N PHE A 89 -3.40 -7.83 4.50
CA PHE A 89 -3.58 -7.30 5.86
C PHE A 89 -5.06 -7.03 6.19
N MET A 90 -5.83 -6.46 5.26
CA MET A 90 -7.27 -6.26 5.48
C MET A 90 -8.02 -7.57 5.77
N ILE A 91 -7.71 -8.64 5.04
CA ILE A 91 -8.32 -9.96 5.25
C ILE A 91 -7.85 -10.55 6.59
N SER A 92 -6.56 -10.40 6.94
CA SER A 92 -6.02 -10.81 8.23
C SER A 92 -6.74 -10.14 9.41
N ASP A 93 -7.14 -8.87 9.25
CA ASP A 93 -7.92 -8.12 10.24
C ASP A 93 -9.43 -8.48 10.24
N GLY A 94 -9.84 -9.52 9.52
CA GLY A 94 -11.21 -10.02 9.47
C GLY A 94 -12.13 -9.29 8.49
N ILE A 95 -11.60 -8.44 7.61
CA ILE A 95 -12.41 -7.74 6.59
C ILE A 95 -12.69 -8.71 5.44
N MET A 96 -13.97 -8.97 5.19
CA MET A 96 -14.42 -9.78 4.05
C MET A 96 -14.94 -8.90 2.89
N PRO A 97 -14.74 -9.31 1.62
CA PRO A 97 -15.26 -8.56 0.47
C PRO A 97 -16.79 -8.42 0.52
N SER A 98 -17.29 -7.19 0.41
CA SER A 98 -18.72 -6.87 0.47
C SER A 98 -19.12 -5.74 -0.49
N ASN A 99 -20.40 -5.39 -0.55
CA ASN A 99 -20.92 -4.30 -1.40
C ASN A 99 -20.81 -2.91 -0.73
N GLU A 100 -20.39 -2.82 0.53
CA GLU A 100 -20.43 -1.58 1.31
C GLU A 100 -19.23 -1.44 2.28
N GLY A 101 -19.01 -0.21 2.77
CA GLY A 101 -18.00 0.08 3.78
C GLY A 101 -16.58 -0.43 3.42
N ARG A 102 -15.89 -1.00 4.41
CA ARG A 102 -14.51 -1.51 4.25
C ARG A 102 -14.44 -2.71 3.31
N GLY A 103 -15.46 -3.57 3.30
CA GLY A 103 -15.52 -4.73 2.41
C GLY A 103 -15.64 -4.34 0.93
N TYR A 104 -16.29 -3.22 0.62
CA TYR A 104 -16.30 -2.65 -0.73
C TYR A 104 -14.92 -2.17 -1.17
N VAL A 105 -14.18 -1.51 -0.27
CA VAL A 105 -12.80 -1.06 -0.54
C VAL A 105 -11.90 -2.26 -0.83
N LEU A 106 -11.93 -3.30 0.03
CA LEU A 106 -11.18 -4.54 -0.18
C LEU A 106 -11.49 -5.16 -1.55
N ARG A 107 -12.78 -5.29 -1.88
CA ARG A 107 -13.20 -5.83 -3.19
C ARG A 107 -12.63 -5.01 -4.35
N ARG A 108 -12.63 -3.68 -4.24
CA ARG A 108 -12.09 -2.78 -5.26
C ARG A 108 -10.58 -2.98 -5.44
N LEU A 109 -9.83 -3.13 -4.34
CA LEU A 109 -8.38 -3.41 -4.38
C LEU A 109 -8.09 -4.74 -5.10
N ILE A 110 -8.74 -5.83 -4.69
CA ILE A 110 -8.57 -7.16 -5.30
C ILE A 110 -8.91 -7.12 -6.80
N ARG A 111 -10.04 -6.53 -7.16
CA ARG A 111 -10.46 -6.43 -8.58
C ARG A 111 -9.49 -5.60 -9.41
N ARG A 112 -8.95 -4.51 -8.85
CA ARG A 112 -8.01 -3.65 -9.56
C ARG A 112 -6.66 -4.36 -9.74
N ALA A 113 -6.16 -5.06 -8.73
CA ALA A 113 -4.98 -5.91 -8.86
C ALA A 113 -5.18 -7.01 -9.93
N ALA A 114 -6.29 -7.73 -9.90
CA ALA A 114 -6.62 -8.74 -10.89
C ALA A 114 -6.70 -8.17 -12.32
N ARG A 115 -7.31 -6.99 -12.49
CA ARG A 115 -7.37 -6.29 -13.79
C ARG A 115 -5.97 -5.94 -14.30
N HIS A 116 -5.10 -5.38 -13.46
CA HIS A 116 -3.74 -5.05 -13.87
C HIS A 116 -2.92 -6.31 -14.19
N GLY A 117 -3.16 -7.43 -13.51
CA GLY A 117 -2.58 -8.72 -13.89
C GLY A 117 -2.99 -9.14 -15.31
N ARG A 118 -4.27 -8.96 -15.66
CA ARG A 118 -4.75 -9.23 -17.03
C ARG A 118 -4.11 -8.31 -18.08
N ILE A 119 -3.91 -7.03 -17.76
CA ILE A 119 -3.20 -6.07 -18.64
C ILE A 119 -1.76 -6.52 -18.89
N LEU A 120 -1.10 -7.09 -17.88
CA LEU A 120 0.25 -7.66 -18.00
C LEU A 120 0.28 -9.02 -18.73
N GLY A 121 -0.88 -9.59 -19.08
CA GLY A 121 -0.98 -10.88 -19.77
C GLY A 121 -1.11 -12.10 -18.85
N ILE A 122 -1.30 -11.92 -17.55
CA ILE A 122 -1.47 -13.03 -16.59
C ILE A 122 -2.87 -13.63 -16.77
N ASN A 123 -2.94 -14.88 -17.22
CA ASN A 123 -4.20 -15.55 -17.56
C ASN A 123 -4.72 -16.55 -16.51
N HIS A 124 -3.94 -16.83 -15.46
CA HIS A 124 -4.29 -17.73 -14.37
C HIS A 124 -4.59 -16.96 -13.08
N VAL A 125 -5.01 -17.66 -12.02
CA VAL A 125 -5.20 -17.09 -10.68
C VAL A 125 -3.83 -16.95 -10.01
N PHE A 126 -3.47 -15.76 -9.55
CA PHE A 126 -2.12 -15.47 -9.04
C PHE A 126 -2.09 -14.66 -7.74
N LEU A 127 -3.21 -14.05 -7.33
CA LEU A 127 -3.22 -13.17 -6.15
C LEU A 127 -3.02 -13.93 -4.84
N ALA A 128 -3.47 -15.19 -4.73
CA ALA A 128 -3.25 -16.01 -3.55
C ALA A 128 -1.75 -16.31 -3.34
N ASP A 129 -1.03 -16.61 -4.41
CA ASP A 129 0.42 -16.85 -4.37
C ASP A 129 1.18 -15.60 -3.93
N LEU A 130 0.76 -14.42 -4.43
CA LEU A 130 1.32 -13.15 -3.98
C LEU A 130 0.99 -12.85 -2.52
N ALA A 131 -0.20 -13.21 -2.04
CA ALA A 131 -0.56 -13.06 -0.63
C ALA A 131 0.35 -13.92 0.27
N GLN A 132 0.72 -15.11 -0.17
CA GLN A 132 1.69 -15.95 0.53
C GLN A 132 3.05 -15.26 0.65
N THR A 133 3.54 -14.62 -0.41
CA THR A 133 4.78 -13.83 -0.37
C THR A 133 4.69 -12.66 0.62
N VAL A 134 3.53 -12.01 0.74
CA VAL A 134 3.31 -10.97 1.75
C VAL A 134 3.44 -11.56 3.16
N ILE A 135 2.84 -12.72 3.42
CA ILE A 135 2.86 -13.38 4.74
C ILE A 135 4.28 -13.79 5.14
N GLU A 136 5.08 -14.28 4.19
CA GLU A 136 6.47 -14.72 4.44
C GLU A 136 7.44 -13.55 4.66
N GLY A 137 7.18 -12.41 4.03
CA GLY A 137 8.01 -11.21 4.12
C GLY A 137 7.59 -10.21 5.20
N SER A 138 6.49 -10.47 5.93
CA SER A 138 5.97 -9.60 7.01
C SER A 138 6.37 -10.08 8.40
#